data_AF-A0A2E1QA42-F1
#
_entry.id   AF-A0A2E1QA42-F1
#
_cell.length_a   1.000
_cell.length_b   1.000
_cell.length_c   1.000
_cell.angle_alpha   90.00
_cell.angle_beta   90.00
_cell.angle_gamma   90.00
#
_symmetry.space_group_name_H-M   'P 1'
#
loop_
_entity.id
_entity.type
_entity.pdbx_description
1 polymer ?
#
loop_
_entity_poly.entity_id
_entity_poly.type
_entity_poly.pdbx_seq_one_letter_code
_entity_poly.pdbx_strand_id
1 'polypeptide(L)'
;MFVGNWLLAFSCDCNFGIEHVYGHHKNVCLPEDPATAKRGQNIYSFILKAIFDENKSGWELESKRLSRKNYNVFNFKNRFIRGYLRSFFIALIAFLFSGFLGLFLFFLIAFLSKSILEAINYIEHYGLVREKNRPVRLRHSWNSNHFFSSLYLYNVTRHSNHHSNSNLKFWELKPVDKDAPILPYGYLTMLYLVLIFPFLYKKIMSRELLNWDQNFANEFEKKLVKSL
;
A
#
# COMPACT_ATOMS: atom_id res chain seq x y z
N MET A 1 10.06 16.50 -1.25
CA MET A 1 9.27 15.69 -2.19
C MET A 1 8.45 16.58 -3.13
N PHE A 2 9.06 17.35 -4.03
CA PHE A 2 8.29 18.13 -5.02
C PHE A 2 7.87 17.25 -6.19
N VAL A 3 8.84 16.61 -6.84
CA VAL A 3 8.63 15.74 -8.02
C VAL A 3 7.67 14.59 -7.73
N GLY A 4 7.89 13.84 -6.64
CA GLY A 4 7.02 12.71 -6.28
C GLY A 4 5.55 13.09 -6.08
N ASN A 5 5.29 14.29 -5.54
CA ASN A 5 3.92 14.78 -5.38
C ASN A 5 3.22 15.13 -6.70
N TRP A 6 3.96 15.45 -7.75
CA TRP A 6 3.41 15.65 -9.10
C TRP A 6 3.24 14.31 -9.82
N LEU A 7 4.15 13.35 -9.63
CA LEU A 7 4.01 12.01 -10.18
C LEU A 7 2.75 11.31 -9.64
N LEU A 8 2.49 11.40 -8.34
CA LEU A 8 1.24 10.88 -7.73
C LEU A 8 -0.03 11.57 -8.26
N ALA A 9 0.08 12.79 -8.79
CA ALA A 9 -1.07 13.50 -9.30
C ALA A 9 -1.63 12.89 -10.60
N PHE A 10 -0.77 12.21 -11.40
CA PHE A 10 -1.18 11.50 -12.61
C PHE A 10 -2.07 10.28 -12.33
N SER A 11 -1.93 9.67 -11.14
CA SER A 11 -2.74 8.53 -10.71
C SER A 11 -3.90 8.90 -9.78
N CYS A 12 -4.15 10.20 -9.57
CA CYS A 12 -5.07 10.70 -8.55
C CYS A 12 -4.78 10.20 -7.12
N ASP A 13 -3.57 9.70 -6.85
CA ASP A 13 -3.19 9.13 -5.56
C ASP A 13 -2.36 10.09 -4.70
N CYS A 14 -2.76 11.36 -4.71
CA CYS A 14 -2.03 12.42 -4.02
C CYS A 14 -1.98 12.24 -2.50
N ASN A 15 -2.91 11.46 -1.95
CA ASN A 15 -3.02 11.17 -0.54
C ASN A 15 -1.97 10.15 -0.05
N PHE A 16 -1.42 9.32 -0.93
CA PHE A 16 -0.44 8.28 -0.58
C PHE A 16 0.70 8.82 0.28
N GLY A 17 1.30 9.97 -0.08
CA GLY A 17 2.39 10.58 0.70
C GLY A 17 2.01 11.06 2.12
N ILE A 18 0.72 11.07 2.45
CA ILE A 18 0.19 11.36 3.78
C ILE A 18 -0.19 10.05 4.47
N GLU A 19 -1.08 9.29 3.86
CA GLU A 19 -1.62 8.05 4.42
C GLU A 19 -0.52 7.02 4.62
N HIS A 20 0.25 6.72 3.58
CA HIS A 20 1.26 5.66 3.64
C HIS A 20 2.31 5.95 4.72
N VAL A 21 2.78 7.21 4.78
CA VAL A 21 3.85 7.65 5.68
C VAL A 21 3.40 7.75 7.15
N TYR A 22 2.20 8.30 7.40
CA TYR A 22 1.75 8.61 8.77
C TYR A 22 0.66 7.67 9.29
N GLY A 23 0.05 6.87 8.41
CA GLY A 23 -0.98 5.88 8.65
C GLY A 23 -0.43 4.47 8.48
N HIS A 24 -0.31 4.00 7.23
CA HIS A 24 0.07 2.61 6.92
C HIS A 24 1.35 2.13 7.62
N HIS A 25 2.48 2.84 7.51
CA HIS A 25 3.72 2.43 8.20
C HIS A 25 3.55 2.26 9.72
N LYS A 26 2.66 3.04 10.33
CA LYS A 26 2.36 2.95 11.76
C LYS A 26 1.39 1.81 12.06
N ASN A 27 0.41 1.58 11.19
CA ASN A 27 -0.74 0.72 11.43
C ASN A 27 -0.68 -0.64 10.73
N VAL A 28 0.30 -0.89 9.85
CA VAL A 28 0.45 -2.14 9.08
C VAL A 28 0.22 -3.39 9.93
N CYS A 29 -0.48 -4.37 9.37
CA CYS A 29 -0.92 -5.59 10.04
C CYS A 29 -1.88 -5.39 11.23
N LEU A 30 -2.49 -4.20 11.38
CA LEU A 30 -3.56 -3.94 12.34
C LEU A 30 -4.92 -3.79 11.63
N PRO A 31 -6.05 -4.07 12.31
CA PRO A 31 -7.38 -3.94 11.71
C PRO A 31 -7.73 -2.54 11.20
N GLU A 32 -7.11 -1.49 11.75
CA GLU A 32 -7.34 -0.10 11.38
C GLU A 32 -6.55 0.36 10.15
N ASP A 33 -5.62 -0.45 9.62
CA ASP A 33 -4.85 -0.11 8.42
C ASP A 33 -5.64 -0.42 7.14
N PRO A 34 -5.94 0.60 6.30
CA PRO A 34 -6.65 0.39 5.03
C PRO A 34 -5.93 -0.55 4.06
N ALA A 35 -4.59 -0.54 4.08
CA ALA A 35 -3.72 -1.25 3.13
C ALA A 35 -3.32 -2.66 3.60
N THR A 36 -3.83 -3.14 4.74
CA THR A 36 -3.61 -4.52 5.20
C THR A 36 -4.76 -5.43 4.77
N ALA A 37 -4.48 -6.35 3.85
CA ALA A 37 -5.47 -7.33 3.40
C ALA A 37 -5.67 -8.46 4.42
N LYS A 38 -6.92 -8.77 4.74
CA LYS A 38 -7.29 -9.83 5.70
C LYS A 38 -7.22 -11.22 5.06
N ARG A 39 -7.00 -12.25 5.89
CA ARG A 39 -7.08 -13.66 5.44
C ARG A 39 -8.44 -13.92 4.79
N GLY A 40 -8.42 -14.55 3.62
CA GLY A 40 -9.63 -14.87 2.86
C GLY A 40 -10.30 -13.69 2.13
N GLN A 41 -9.88 -12.44 2.35
CA GLN A 41 -10.47 -11.26 1.71
C GLN A 41 -10.44 -11.38 0.17
N ASN A 42 -11.45 -10.85 -0.51
CA ASN A 42 -11.46 -10.79 -1.97
C ASN A 42 -10.66 -9.58 -2.45
N ILE A 43 -9.75 -9.78 -3.41
CA ILE A 43 -8.86 -8.74 -3.94
C ILE A 43 -9.61 -7.53 -4.50
N TYR A 44 -10.67 -7.71 -5.30
CA TYR A 44 -11.39 -6.59 -5.89
C TYR A 44 -12.18 -5.80 -4.84
N SER A 45 -12.78 -6.49 -3.86
CA SER A 45 -13.41 -5.83 -2.72
C SER A 45 -12.40 -5.07 -1.86
N PHE A 46 -11.17 -5.60 -1.74
CA PHE A 46 -10.08 -4.93 -1.04
C PHE A 46 -9.67 -3.67 -1.80
N ILE A 47 -9.42 -3.73 -3.10
CA ILE A 47 -9.00 -2.58 -3.91
C ILE A 47 -9.98 -1.42 -3.76
N LEU A 48 -11.29 -1.67 -3.96
CA LEU A 48 -12.30 -0.60 -3.84
C LEU A 48 -12.37 -0.03 -2.43
N LYS A 49 -12.30 -0.90 -1.40
CA LYS A 49 -12.35 -0.47 -0.01
C LYS A 49 -11.10 0.32 0.39
N ALA A 50 -9.92 -0.14 0.01
CA ALA A 50 -8.64 0.49 0.30
C ALA A 50 -8.56 1.89 -0.32
N ILE A 51 -8.94 2.04 -1.61
CA ILE A 51 -9.01 3.35 -2.27
C ILE A 51 -9.82 4.37 -1.47
N PHE A 52 -10.99 3.97 -0.95
CA PHE A 52 -11.85 4.85 -0.18
C PHE A 52 -11.29 5.13 1.23
N ASP A 53 -10.93 4.07 1.95
CA ASP A 53 -10.50 4.13 3.33
C ASP A 53 -9.16 4.85 3.50
N GLU A 54 -8.22 4.68 2.55
CA GLU A 54 -6.97 5.42 2.55
C GLU A 54 -7.21 6.92 2.39
N ASN A 55 -8.10 7.31 1.48
CA ASN A 55 -8.45 8.71 1.28
C ASN A 55 -9.08 9.35 2.51
N LYS A 56 -9.98 8.61 3.16
CA LYS A 56 -10.55 9.02 4.44
C LYS A 56 -9.46 9.14 5.52
N SER A 57 -8.64 8.11 5.69
CA SER A 57 -7.52 8.06 6.66
C SER A 57 -6.58 9.26 6.47
N GLY A 58 -6.18 9.53 5.24
CA GLY A 58 -5.24 10.60 4.96
C GLY A 58 -5.84 12.01 5.09
N TRP A 59 -7.13 12.20 4.80
CA TRP A 59 -7.83 13.44 5.15
C TRP A 59 -7.86 13.66 6.67
N GLU A 60 -8.16 12.63 7.46
CA GLU A 60 -8.18 12.70 8.92
C GLU A 60 -6.78 13.01 9.49
N LEU A 61 -5.73 12.36 8.97
CA LEU A 61 -4.35 12.58 9.37
C LEU A 61 -3.89 14.02 9.08
N GLU A 62 -4.20 14.52 7.89
CA GLU A 62 -3.84 15.89 7.50
C GLU A 62 -4.63 16.94 8.28
N SER A 63 -5.91 16.69 8.51
CA SER A 63 -6.76 17.56 9.35
C SER A 63 -6.24 17.63 10.78
N LYS A 64 -5.86 16.49 11.38
CA LYS A 64 -5.21 16.45 12.70
C LYS A 64 -3.88 17.23 12.71
N ARG A 65 -3.07 17.13 11.66
CA ARG A 65 -1.81 17.88 11.53
C ARG A 65 -2.05 19.39 11.48
N LEU A 66 -3.08 19.84 10.75
CA LEU A 66 -3.43 21.26 10.64
C LEU A 66 -4.00 21.81 11.94
N SER A 67 -4.89 21.07 12.59
CA SER A 67 -5.46 21.43 13.90
C SER A 67 -4.37 21.62 14.96
N ARG A 68 -3.37 20.71 15.05
CA ARG A 68 -2.21 20.88 15.94
C ARG A 68 -1.37 22.12 15.68
N LYS A 69 -1.47 22.70 14.48
CA LYS A 69 -0.78 23.93 14.06
C LYS A 69 -1.70 25.14 14.02
N ASN A 70 -2.93 25.03 14.56
CA ASN A 70 -3.95 26.07 14.55
C ASN A 70 -4.25 26.62 13.15
N TYR A 71 -4.21 25.76 12.12
CA TYR A 71 -4.65 26.09 10.77
C TYR A 71 -6.04 25.53 10.48
N ASN A 72 -6.84 26.28 9.71
CA ASN A 72 -8.09 25.79 9.12
C ASN A 72 -7.78 24.64 8.13
N VAL A 73 -8.66 23.62 8.08
CA VAL A 73 -8.53 22.47 7.18
C VAL A 73 -8.59 22.85 5.69
N PHE A 74 -9.28 23.93 5.33
CA PHE A 74 -9.36 24.44 3.96
C PHE A 74 -8.23 25.41 3.58
N ASN A 75 -7.20 25.52 4.41
CA ASN A 75 -6.03 26.34 4.12
C ASN A 75 -5.17 25.72 3.01
N PHE A 76 -4.53 26.53 2.17
CA PHE A 76 -3.51 26.09 1.19
C PHE A 76 -2.37 25.28 1.81
N LYS A 77 -2.13 25.37 3.12
CA LYS A 77 -1.18 24.50 3.84
C LYS A 77 -1.64 23.04 3.92
N ASN A 78 -2.88 22.72 3.55
CA ASN A 78 -3.40 21.36 3.45
C ASN A 78 -2.77 20.63 2.25
N ARG A 79 -1.96 19.63 2.55
CA ARG A 79 -1.25 18.81 1.55
C ARG A 79 -2.22 17.96 0.73
N PHE A 80 -3.31 17.49 1.32
CA PHE A 80 -4.34 16.70 0.65
C PHE A 80 -5.01 17.53 -0.45
N ILE A 81 -5.53 18.72 -0.10
CA ILE A 81 -6.18 19.64 -1.05
C ILE A 81 -5.21 20.03 -2.17
N ARG A 82 -3.99 20.44 -1.82
CA ARG A 82 -2.97 20.77 -2.82
C ARG A 82 -2.65 19.63 -3.77
N GLY A 83 -2.64 18.40 -3.27
CA GLY A 83 -2.48 17.21 -4.08
C GLY A 83 -3.59 17.09 -5.11
N TYR A 84 -4.85 17.04 -4.66
CA TYR A 84 -5.99 16.91 -5.55
C TYR A 84 -6.18 18.06 -6.53
N LEU A 85 -5.78 19.28 -6.16
CA LEU A 85 -5.71 20.41 -7.11
C LEU A 85 -4.72 20.16 -8.27
N ARG A 86 -3.61 19.44 -8.03
CA ARG A 86 -2.70 19.04 -9.12
C ARG A 86 -3.34 18.01 -10.03
N SER A 87 -3.98 16.98 -9.46
CA SER A 87 -4.72 15.99 -10.26
C SER A 87 -5.82 16.64 -11.09
N PHE A 88 -6.55 17.59 -10.50
CA PHE A 88 -7.54 18.39 -11.21
C PHE A 88 -6.93 19.19 -12.36
N PHE A 89 -5.76 19.82 -12.14
CA PHE A 89 -5.05 20.55 -13.18
C PHE A 89 -4.62 19.64 -14.35
N ILE A 90 -4.11 18.44 -14.06
CA ILE A 90 -3.76 17.46 -15.10
C ILE A 90 -5.01 16.98 -15.86
N ALA A 91 -6.10 16.71 -15.14
CA ALA A 91 -7.38 16.35 -15.74
C ALA A 91 -7.92 17.45 -16.67
N LEU A 92 -7.78 18.72 -16.25
CA LEU A 92 -8.14 19.88 -17.07
C LEU A 92 -7.28 19.95 -18.34
N ILE A 93 -5.98 19.71 -18.25
CA ILE A 93 -5.12 19.62 -19.45
C ILE A 93 -5.61 18.50 -20.37
N ALA A 94 -5.86 17.29 -19.85
CA ALA A 94 -6.37 16.18 -20.66
C ALA A 94 -7.69 16.53 -21.37
N PHE A 95 -8.58 17.25 -20.67
CA PHE A 95 -9.83 17.76 -21.25
C PHE A 95 -9.58 18.82 -22.34
N LEU A 96 -8.68 19.75 -22.14
CA LEU A 96 -8.37 20.79 -23.14
C LEU A 96 -7.76 20.21 -24.42
N PHE A 97 -6.99 19.12 -24.32
CA PHE A 97 -6.36 18.47 -25.49
C PHE A 97 -7.30 17.53 -26.26
N SER A 98 -8.22 16.83 -25.58
CA SER A 98 -9.00 15.75 -26.22
C SER A 98 -10.46 15.67 -25.73
N GLY A 99 -10.97 16.74 -25.11
CA GLY A 99 -12.33 16.83 -24.61
C GLY A 99 -12.65 15.75 -23.57
N PHE A 100 -13.91 15.31 -23.56
CA PHE A 100 -14.38 14.27 -22.65
C PHE A 100 -13.67 12.92 -22.82
N LEU A 101 -13.17 12.61 -24.03
CA LEU A 101 -12.39 11.39 -24.26
C LEU A 101 -11.07 11.44 -23.49
N GLY A 102 -10.36 12.57 -23.53
CA GLY A 102 -9.13 12.77 -22.76
C GLY A 102 -9.37 12.66 -21.26
N LEU A 103 -10.46 13.27 -20.77
CA LEU A 103 -10.85 13.18 -19.37
C LEU A 103 -11.17 11.74 -18.94
N PHE A 104 -11.93 11.01 -19.75
CA PHE A 104 -12.26 9.60 -19.50
C PHE A 104 -11.00 8.72 -19.45
N LEU A 105 -10.11 8.84 -20.45
CA LEU A 105 -8.87 8.07 -20.49
C LEU A 105 -7.96 8.39 -19.30
N PHE A 106 -7.86 9.67 -18.90
CA PHE A 106 -7.11 10.07 -17.72
C PHE A 106 -7.63 9.37 -16.46
N PHE A 107 -8.93 9.43 -16.19
CA PHE A 107 -9.49 8.78 -14.99
C PHE A 107 -9.44 7.25 -15.06
N LEU A 108 -9.59 6.65 -16.24
CA LEU A 108 -9.43 5.22 -16.42
C LEU A 108 -8.00 4.77 -16.08
N ILE A 109 -6.98 5.46 -16.60
CA ILE A 109 -5.57 5.16 -16.30
C ILE A 109 -5.26 5.41 -14.82
N ALA A 110 -5.77 6.48 -14.24
CA ALA A 110 -5.60 6.79 -12.82
C ALA A 110 -6.20 5.68 -11.94
N PHE A 111 -7.42 5.24 -12.24
CA PHE A 111 -8.10 4.15 -11.54
C PHE A 111 -7.35 2.82 -11.67
N LEU A 112 -6.90 2.46 -12.87
CA LEU A 112 -6.11 1.24 -13.09
C LEU A 112 -4.77 1.29 -12.36
N SER A 113 -4.08 2.44 -12.40
CA SER A 113 -2.81 2.65 -11.71
C SER A 113 -2.96 2.49 -10.20
N LYS A 114 -3.98 3.13 -9.62
CA LYS A 114 -4.27 2.99 -8.18
C LYS A 114 -4.71 1.56 -7.83
N SER A 115 -5.48 0.89 -8.69
CA SER A 115 -5.88 -0.50 -8.48
C SER A 115 -4.70 -1.47 -8.47
N ILE A 116 -3.69 -1.24 -9.31
CA ILE A 116 -2.45 -2.04 -9.32
C ILE A 116 -1.66 -1.79 -8.02
N LEU A 117 -1.57 -0.55 -7.55
CA LEU A 117 -0.94 -0.23 -6.26
C LEU A 117 -1.66 -0.93 -5.10
N GLU A 118 -2.99 -0.95 -5.08
CA GLU A 118 -3.72 -1.69 -4.06
C GLU A 118 -3.54 -3.20 -4.16
N ALA A 119 -3.42 -3.74 -5.37
CA ALA A 119 -3.08 -5.16 -5.52
C ALA A 119 -1.68 -5.48 -5.00
N ILE A 120 -0.75 -4.52 -5.10
CA ILE A 120 0.57 -4.58 -4.47
C ILE A 120 0.45 -4.59 -2.95
N ASN A 121 -0.24 -3.61 -2.35
CA ASN A 121 -0.50 -3.56 -0.89
C ASN A 121 -1.12 -4.87 -0.41
N TYR A 122 -2.07 -5.41 -1.18
CA TYR A 122 -2.71 -6.68 -0.90
C TYR A 122 -1.70 -7.82 -0.80
N ILE A 123 -0.86 -8.05 -1.82
CA ILE A 123 0.08 -9.18 -1.79
C ILE A 123 1.18 -8.99 -0.75
N GLU A 124 1.55 -7.76 -0.44
CA GLU A 124 2.58 -7.40 0.52
C GLU A 124 2.14 -7.61 1.97
N HIS A 125 0.85 -7.47 2.27
CA HIS A 125 0.33 -7.56 3.64
C HIS A 125 -0.73 -8.64 3.83
N TYR A 126 -0.94 -9.50 2.83
CA TYR A 126 -2.00 -10.50 2.85
C TYR A 126 -1.94 -11.40 4.08
N GLY A 127 -2.96 -11.29 4.93
CA GLY A 127 -3.24 -12.21 6.03
C GLY A 127 -2.30 -12.13 7.23
N LEU A 128 -1.36 -11.18 7.23
CA LEU A 128 -0.41 -10.96 8.33
C LEU A 128 -1.04 -10.10 9.41
N VAL A 129 -0.68 -10.37 10.67
CA VAL A 129 -1.21 -9.64 11.83
C VAL A 129 -0.08 -9.20 12.75
N ARG A 130 -0.34 -8.16 13.55
CA ARG A 130 0.62 -7.59 14.50
C ARG A 130 -0.06 -7.20 15.80
N GLU A 131 0.68 -7.28 16.90
CA GLU A 131 0.26 -6.72 18.19
C GLU A 131 0.27 -5.18 18.16
N LYS A 132 -0.83 -4.57 18.60
CA LYS A 132 -0.97 -3.11 18.66
C LYS A 132 0.11 -2.50 19.56
N ASN A 133 0.63 -1.32 19.19
CA ASN A 133 1.70 -0.60 19.89
C ASN A 133 3.07 -1.32 19.94
N ARG A 134 3.27 -2.41 19.17
CA ARG A 134 4.60 -3.02 18.98
C ARG A 134 5.28 -2.53 17.70
N PRO A 135 6.62 -2.50 17.64
CA PRO A 135 7.31 -2.09 16.41
C PRO A 135 7.01 -3.04 15.25
N VAL A 136 7.06 -2.50 14.04
CA VAL A 136 7.00 -3.30 12.82
C VAL A 136 8.31 -4.11 12.70
N ARG A 137 8.19 -5.38 12.31
CA ARG A 137 9.29 -6.36 12.20
C ARG A 137 9.27 -6.93 10.80
N LEU A 138 10.36 -7.58 10.42
CA LEU A 138 10.53 -8.20 9.10
C LEU A 138 9.40 -9.20 8.77
N ARG A 139 8.80 -9.82 9.78
CA ARG A 139 7.67 -10.74 9.61
C ARG A 139 6.30 -10.10 9.30
N HIS A 140 6.17 -8.77 9.32
CA HIS A 140 4.88 -8.08 9.14
C HIS A 140 4.64 -7.62 7.67
N SER A 141 5.29 -8.28 6.72
CA SER A 141 5.13 -8.04 5.28
C SER A 141 5.75 -9.20 4.51
N TRP A 142 5.20 -9.53 3.35
CA TRP A 142 5.78 -10.47 2.41
C TRP A 142 6.92 -9.80 1.62
N ASN A 143 8.05 -10.49 1.49
CA ASN A 143 9.26 -10.00 0.83
C ASN A 143 9.52 -10.71 -0.50
N SER A 144 10.31 -10.12 -1.40
CA SER A 144 10.82 -10.78 -2.60
C SER A 144 12.20 -10.24 -2.98
N ASN A 145 13.18 -11.13 -3.13
CA ASN A 145 14.56 -10.76 -3.51
C ASN A 145 14.89 -11.10 -4.98
N HIS A 146 13.89 -11.46 -5.80
CA HIS A 146 14.09 -11.75 -7.22
C HIS A 146 14.65 -10.53 -7.98
N PHE A 147 15.74 -10.76 -8.72
CA PHE A 147 16.51 -9.71 -9.40
C PHE A 147 15.65 -8.84 -10.34
N PHE A 148 14.91 -9.46 -11.27
CA PHE A 148 14.11 -8.71 -12.25
C PHE A 148 12.99 -7.89 -11.61
N SER A 149 12.25 -8.46 -10.65
CA SER A 149 11.21 -7.71 -9.93
C SER A 149 11.79 -6.57 -9.11
N SER A 150 12.96 -6.79 -8.48
CA SER A 150 13.65 -5.74 -7.70
C SER A 150 14.12 -4.61 -8.60
N LEU A 151 14.67 -4.91 -9.78
CA LEU A 151 15.09 -3.87 -10.73
C LEU A 151 13.89 -3.08 -11.27
N TYR A 152 12.85 -3.78 -11.72
CA TYR A 152 11.66 -3.16 -12.33
C TYR A 152 10.89 -2.28 -11.34
N LEU A 153 10.81 -2.70 -10.08
CA LEU A 153 10.05 -1.99 -9.04
C LEU A 153 10.94 -1.19 -8.08
N TYR A 154 12.15 -0.83 -8.50
CA TYR A 154 13.08 -0.01 -7.72
C TYR A 154 13.27 -0.50 -6.26
N ASN A 155 13.46 -1.81 -6.09
CA ASN A 155 13.65 -2.51 -4.81
C ASN A 155 12.46 -2.44 -3.83
N VAL A 156 11.26 -1.97 -4.22
CA VAL A 156 10.08 -2.04 -3.33
C VAL A 156 9.81 -3.48 -2.86
N THR A 157 10.23 -4.46 -3.67
CA THR A 157 10.16 -5.89 -3.35
C THR A 157 10.90 -6.27 -2.06
N ARG A 158 11.86 -5.46 -1.60
CA ARG A 158 12.54 -5.58 -0.30
C ARG A 158 11.67 -4.99 0.82
N HIS A 159 10.38 -5.33 0.79
CA HIS A 159 9.31 -4.68 1.53
C HIS A 159 9.44 -4.84 3.03
N SER A 160 9.95 -5.99 3.47
CA SER A 160 10.19 -6.24 4.90
C SER A 160 11.24 -5.31 5.49
N ASN A 161 12.30 -5.03 4.74
CA ASN A 161 13.30 -4.08 5.19
C ASN A 161 12.76 -2.64 5.17
N HIS A 162 11.95 -2.30 4.17
CA HIS A 162 11.25 -1.02 4.10
C HIS A 162 10.32 -0.78 5.30
N HIS A 163 9.47 -1.76 5.66
CA HIS A 163 8.54 -1.62 6.77
C HIS A 163 9.20 -1.61 8.15
N SER A 164 10.26 -2.39 8.33
CA SER A 164 11.04 -2.35 9.57
C SER A 164 11.87 -1.07 9.70
N ASN A 165 12.25 -0.44 8.58
CA ASN A 165 13.08 0.78 8.55
C ASN A 165 12.55 1.78 7.50
N SER A 166 11.38 2.37 7.75
CA SER A 166 10.65 3.21 6.79
C SER A 166 11.37 4.50 6.36
N ASN A 167 12.45 4.87 7.04
CA ASN A 167 13.25 6.05 6.73
C ASN A 167 14.31 5.80 5.63
N LEU A 168 14.60 4.54 5.32
CA LEU A 168 15.59 4.17 4.30
C LEU A 168 15.13 4.60 2.90
N LYS A 169 16.10 4.96 2.07
CA LYS A 169 15.88 5.19 0.64
C LYS A 169 15.82 3.84 -0.09
N PHE A 170 15.17 3.82 -1.25
CA PHE A 170 14.95 2.57 -1.99
C PHE A 170 16.26 1.87 -2.42
N TRP A 171 17.35 2.62 -2.61
CA TRP A 171 18.68 2.07 -2.91
C TRP A 171 19.43 1.54 -1.69
N GLU A 172 18.98 1.87 -0.47
CA GLU A 172 19.58 1.40 0.79
C GLU A 172 18.92 0.13 1.32
N LEU A 173 17.76 -0.24 0.76
CA LEU A 173 17.01 -1.42 1.17
C LEU A 173 17.86 -2.68 0.96
N LYS A 174 17.93 -3.54 1.98
CA LYS A 174 18.70 -4.78 1.94
C LYS A 174 17.81 -5.98 1.64
N PRO A 175 18.30 -6.97 0.86
CA PRO A 175 17.61 -8.25 0.75
C PRO A 175 17.61 -8.94 2.11
N VAL A 176 16.47 -9.52 2.48
CA VAL A 176 16.29 -10.24 3.76
C VAL A 176 15.62 -11.57 3.47
N ASP A 177 16.20 -12.66 3.99
CA ASP A 177 15.70 -14.03 3.76
C ASP A 177 15.34 -14.80 5.03
N LYS A 178 16.07 -14.63 6.15
CA LYS A 178 15.94 -15.52 7.32
C LYS A 178 14.78 -15.17 8.27
N ASP A 179 14.37 -13.91 8.34
CA ASP A 179 13.37 -13.42 9.31
C ASP A 179 12.16 -12.73 8.65
N ALA A 180 12.06 -12.83 7.33
CA ALA A 180 10.98 -12.27 6.54
C ALA A 180 10.26 -13.39 5.77
N PRO A 181 8.93 -13.46 5.78
CA PRO A 181 8.21 -14.36 4.90
C PRO A 181 8.39 -13.91 3.44
N ILE A 182 8.54 -14.86 2.52
CA ILE A 182 8.87 -14.58 1.12
C ILE A 182 7.70 -14.98 0.22
N LEU A 183 7.41 -14.14 -0.79
CA LEU A 183 6.47 -14.48 -1.85
C LEU A 183 7.01 -15.65 -2.68
N PRO A 184 6.27 -16.77 -2.81
CA PRO A 184 6.82 -18.03 -3.32
C PRO A 184 7.26 -17.99 -4.78
N TYR A 185 6.65 -17.12 -5.60
CA TYR A 185 6.96 -17.00 -7.04
C TYR A 185 7.47 -15.60 -7.43
N GLY A 186 7.89 -14.82 -6.45
CA GLY A 186 8.32 -13.45 -6.64
C GLY A 186 7.19 -12.47 -6.91
N TYR A 187 7.53 -11.20 -6.87
CA TYR A 187 6.57 -10.11 -6.75
C TYR A 187 5.60 -9.97 -7.94
N LEU A 188 6.14 -9.88 -9.16
CA LEU A 188 5.33 -9.67 -10.37
C LEU A 188 4.42 -10.86 -10.65
N THR A 189 4.92 -12.09 -10.48
CA THR A 189 4.12 -13.30 -10.65
C THR A 189 2.94 -13.31 -9.68
N MET A 190 3.17 -13.00 -8.40
CA MET A 190 2.10 -12.99 -7.40
C MET A 190 1.08 -11.87 -7.66
N LEU A 191 1.52 -10.70 -8.13
CA LEU A 191 0.65 -9.60 -8.54
C LEU A 191 -0.31 -10.00 -9.67
N TYR A 192 0.21 -10.55 -10.77
CA TYR A 192 -0.65 -11.00 -11.87
C TYR A 192 -1.51 -12.20 -11.47
N LEU A 193 -0.98 -13.12 -10.66
CA LEU A 193 -1.73 -14.26 -10.17
C LEU A 193 -2.93 -13.83 -9.31
N VAL A 194 -2.78 -12.86 -8.40
CA VAL A 194 -3.92 -12.40 -7.58
C VAL A 194 -4.99 -11.70 -8.42
N LEU A 195 -4.59 -10.96 -9.46
CA LEU A 195 -5.50 -10.21 -10.32
C LEU A 195 -6.23 -11.07 -11.34
N ILE A 196 -5.60 -12.13 -11.86
CA ILE A 196 -6.15 -12.97 -12.93
C ILE A 196 -6.76 -14.27 -12.36
N PHE A 197 -6.10 -14.88 -11.38
CA PHE A 197 -6.48 -16.17 -10.79
C PHE A 197 -6.55 -16.11 -9.25
N PRO A 198 -7.44 -15.28 -8.66
CA PRO A 198 -7.48 -15.03 -7.21
C PRO A 198 -7.71 -16.30 -6.38
N PHE A 199 -8.42 -17.30 -6.91
CA PHE A 199 -8.61 -18.58 -6.22
C PHE A 199 -7.28 -19.37 -6.07
N LEU A 200 -6.48 -19.41 -7.13
CA LEU A 200 -5.18 -20.09 -7.11
C LEU A 200 -4.20 -19.35 -6.19
N TYR A 201 -4.19 -18.01 -6.24
CA TYR A 201 -3.44 -17.18 -5.30
C TYR A 201 -3.78 -17.54 -3.84
N LYS A 202 -5.07 -17.60 -3.49
CA LYS A 202 -5.51 -17.96 -2.13
C LYS A 202 -5.06 -19.36 -1.72
N LYS A 203 -5.12 -20.33 -2.64
CA LYS A 203 -4.66 -21.70 -2.38
C LYS A 203 -3.15 -21.75 -2.08
N ILE A 204 -2.34 -21.02 -2.86
CA ILE A 204 -0.89 -20.92 -2.63
C ILE A 204 -0.62 -20.23 -1.28
N MET A 205 -1.19 -19.04 -1.08
CA MET A 205 -0.94 -18.24 0.13
C MET A 205 -1.48 -18.90 1.40
N SER A 206 -2.47 -19.79 1.32
CA SER A 206 -2.92 -20.55 2.49
C SER A 206 -1.80 -21.37 3.13
N ARG A 207 -0.90 -21.94 2.32
CA ARG A 207 0.26 -22.71 2.80
C ARG A 207 1.31 -21.79 3.41
N GLU A 208 1.55 -20.67 2.75
CA GLU A 208 2.52 -19.68 3.23
C GLU A 208 2.07 -19.01 4.53
N LEU A 209 0.76 -18.76 4.70
CA LEU A 209 0.21 -18.24 5.95
C LEU A 209 0.35 -19.24 7.11
N LEU A 210 0.17 -20.54 6.86
CA LEU A 210 0.42 -21.58 7.87
C LEU A 210 1.90 -21.65 8.25
N ASN A 211 2.80 -21.53 7.26
CA ASN A 211 4.23 -21.43 7.50
C ASN A 211 4.57 -20.19 8.36
N TRP A 212 3.95 -19.05 8.07
CA TRP A 212 4.09 -17.84 8.87
C TRP A 212 3.62 -18.04 10.32
N ASP A 213 2.45 -18.65 10.52
CA ASP A 213 1.88 -18.94 11.86
C ASP A 213 2.81 -19.80 12.72
N GLN A 214 3.49 -20.77 12.10
CA GLN A 214 4.33 -21.74 12.80
C GLN A 214 5.73 -21.18 13.08
N ASN A 215 6.32 -20.50 12.10
CA ASN A 215 7.75 -20.19 12.11
C ASN A 215 8.10 -18.72 12.37
N PHE A 216 7.14 -17.80 12.20
CA PHE A 216 7.41 -16.36 12.31
C PHE A 216 6.56 -15.66 13.36
N ALA A 217 5.28 -16.01 13.48
CA ALA A 217 4.36 -15.37 14.41
C ALA A 217 4.77 -15.57 15.88
N ASN A 218 4.65 -14.52 16.70
CA ASN A 218 4.79 -14.65 18.15
C ASN A 218 3.51 -15.22 18.80
N GLU A 219 3.56 -15.54 20.09
CA GLU A 219 2.44 -16.14 20.81
C GLU A 219 1.16 -15.27 20.82
N PHE A 220 1.30 -13.94 20.81
CA PHE A 220 0.15 -13.04 20.70
C PHE A 220 -0.47 -13.10 19.30
N GLU A 221 0.36 -12.97 18.27
CA GLU A 221 -0.04 -13.00 16.87
C GLU A 221 -0.73 -14.33 16.52
N LYS A 222 -0.20 -15.47 17.01
CA LYS A 222 -0.85 -16.79 16.87
C LYS A 222 -2.24 -16.84 17.50
N LYS A 223 -2.41 -16.27 18.70
CA LYS A 223 -3.72 -16.21 19.36
C LYS A 223 -4.68 -15.31 18.60
N LEU A 224 -4.20 -14.17 18.10
CA LEU A 224 -4.99 -13.25 17.30
C LEU A 224 -5.50 -13.92 16.01
N VAL A 225 -4.62 -14.62 15.28
CA VAL A 225 -4.99 -15.40 14.09
C VAL A 225 -6.08 -16.43 14.40
N LYS A 226 -5.99 -17.16 15.53
CA LYS A 226 -7.01 -18.15 15.93
C LYS A 226 -8.37 -17.54 16.27
N SER A 227 -8.43 -16.23 16.53
CA SER A 227 -9.67 -15.53 16.87
C SER A 227 -10.33 -14.84 15.68
N LEU A 228 -9.69 -14.84 14.50
CA LEU A 228 -10.19 -14.26 13.24
C LEU A 228 -11.00 -15.30 12.45
#